data_AF-A0A7J9IYR0-F1
#
_entry.id   AF-A0A7J9IYR0-F1
#
_cell.length_a   1.000
_cell.length_b   1.000
_cell.length_c   1.000
_cell.angle_alpha   90.00
_cell.angle_beta   90.00
_cell.angle_gamma   90.00
#
_symmetry.space_group_name_H-M   'P 1'
#
loop_
_entity.id
_entity.type
_entity.pdbx_description
1 polymer ?
#
loop_
_entity_poly.entity_id
_entity_poly.type
_entity_poly.pdbx_seq_one_letter_code
_entity_poly.pdbx_strand_id
1 'polypeptide(L)'
;LEKLCGGKVYVGLNIPDADTGSRKSIDIVLVTKGEAAVISVKNVSGFVSINDDGSWTSEGGRSHRKERIPDPVSHHARMAASSATQSILLLNVYHKKGVCFRKSFARSVVEAKNTASVLESYLEQRGVTLPEGYFSYKVIIPNPNFREIYRNFPPEVITYDQWVQLEPEPKGMLSGWVKGAFRGGKKEMQDSFHQQLNFILSTAPMWDRLELKGSKHVLGEFLEFKGKQEDTLALRNIKRSKVGHMAVQKTSMLGLAHSKLQVVYYPRDYRSEGVSASEWREVEVRSSTEVIFHPQNSTKVRKYKLSSISSMSLSA
;
A
#
# COMPACT_ATOMS: atom_id res chain seq x y z
N LEU A 1 9.17 -6.78 -1.56
CA LEU A 1 9.22 -6.73 -0.08
C LEU A 1 9.20 -8.14 0.48
N GLU A 2 8.25 -9.00 0.14
CA GLU A 2 8.21 -10.39 0.64
C GLU A 2 9.49 -11.20 0.37
N LYS A 3 10.03 -11.10 -0.85
CA LYS A 3 11.29 -11.74 -1.24
C LYS A 3 12.54 -11.12 -0.62
N LEU A 4 12.47 -9.86 -0.17
CA LEU A 4 13.61 -9.16 0.44
C LEU A 4 13.65 -9.31 1.97
N CYS A 5 12.48 -9.28 2.61
CA CYS A 5 12.36 -9.30 4.06
C CYS A 5 12.08 -10.71 4.63
N GLY A 6 12.02 -11.73 3.77
CA GLY A 6 11.75 -13.11 4.19
C GLY A 6 10.38 -13.32 4.86
N GLY A 7 9.40 -12.48 4.55
CA GLY A 7 8.09 -12.42 5.22
C GLY A 7 6.92 -12.13 4.28
N LYS A 8 5.68 -12.10 4.81
CA LYS A 8 4.47 -11.68 4.08
C LYS A 8 4.20 -10.21 4.28
N VAL A 9 3.63 -9.56 3.26
CA VAL A 9 3.42 -8.10 3.29
C VAL A 9 1.98 -7.77 2.97
N TYR A 10 1.32 -7.11 3.91
CA TYR A 10 -0.05 -6.62 3.80
C TYR A 10 -0.03 -5.12 3.63
N VAL A 11 -0.88 -4.60 2.77
CA VAL A 11 -0.70 -3.26 2.22
C VAL A 11 -2.03 -2.54 2.16
N GLY A 12 -2.12 -1.36 2.77
CA GLY A 12 -3.33 -0.54 2.75
C GLY A 12 -4.48 -1.10 3.58
N LEU A 13 -4.19 -1.69 4.75
CA LEU A 13 -5.25 -2.12 5.67
C LEU A 13 -6.06 -0.91 6.13
N ASN A 14 -7.35 -1.12 6.38
CA ASN A 14 -8.30 -0.10 6.80
C ASN A 14 -9.23 -0.68 7.88
N ILE A 15 -8.64 -1.01 9.04
CA ILE A 15 -9.27 -1.78 10.10
C ILE A 15 -10.13 -0.91 11.02
N PRO A 16 -11.19 -1.45 11.66
CA PRO A 16 -11.92 -0.73 12.69
C PRO A 16 -11.04 -0.52 13.93
N ASP A 17 -11.15 0.65 14.53
CA ASP A 17 -10.60 1.00 15.85
C ASP A 17 -11.73 0.92 16.87
N ALA A 18 -11.59 0.00 17.83
CA ALA A 18 -12.62 -0.27 18.82
C ALA A 18 -12.86 0.90 19.78
N ASP A 19 -11.82 1.71 20.03
CA ASP A 19 -11.91 2.81 20.99
C ASP A 19 -12.63 4.02 20.39
N THR A 20 -12.40 4.27 19.10
CA THR A 20 -12.95 5.45 18.42
C THR A 20 -14.17 5.16 17.55
N GLY A 21 -14.44 3.90 17.24
CA GLY A 21 -15.44 3.48 16.24
C GLY A 21 -15.10 3.87 14.80
N SER A 22 -13.97 4.56 14.59
CA SER A 22 -13.50 4.98 13.27
C SER A 22 -12.66 3.87 12.62
N ARG A 23 -12.42 3.96 11.31
CA ARG A 23 -11.42 3.09 10.66
C ARG A 23 -10.04 3.73 10.71
N LYS A 24 -9.00 2.91 10.94
CA LYS A 24 -7.60 3.30 10.89
C LYS A 24 -6.93 2.70 9.69
N SER A 25 -6.28 3.57 8.93
CA SER A 25 -5.50 3.19 7.77
C SER A 25 -4.08 2.82 8.17
N ILE A 26 -3.63 1.66 7.70
CA ILE A 26 -2.26 1.16 7.89
C ILE A 26 -1.62 1.04 6.52
N ASP A 27 -0.49 1.72 6.32
CA ASP A 27 0.17 1.73 5.01
C ASP A 27 0.71 0.34 4.67
N ILE A 28 1.52 -0.25 5.55
CA ILE A 28 2.11 -1.58 5.36
C ILE A 28 2.17 -2.34 6.70
N VAL A 29 1.91 -3.64 6.67
CA VAL A 29 2.23 -4.60 7.74
C VAL A 29 3.16 -5.66 7.17
N LEU A 30 4.35 -5.78 7.73
CA LEU A 30 5.31 -6.82 7.40
C LEU A 30 5.26 -7.91 8.46
N VAL A 31 5.05 -9.16 8.07
CA VAL A 31 5.04 -10.31 8.97
C VAL A 31 6.18 -11.24 8.61
N THR A 32 7.13 -11.43 9.52
CA THR A 32 8.22 -12.40 9.39
C THR A 32 7.98 -13.58 10.35
N LYS A 33 8.95 -14.51 10.46
CA LYS A 33 8.90 -15.57 11.46
C LYS A 33 9.14 -15.08 12.89
N GLY A 34 9.83 -13.96 13.05
CA GLY A 34 10.27 -13.47 14.37
C GLY A 34 9.53 -12.24 14.86
N GLU A 35 8.87 -11.51 13.96
CA GLU A 35 8.21 -10.25 14.29
C GLU A 35 7.11 -9.89 13.28
N ALA A 36 6.22 -9.00 13.69
CA ALA A 36 5.37 -8.23 12.80
C ALA A 36 5.60 -6.73 13.00
N ALA A 37 5.75 -5.99 11.90
CA ALA A 37 6.05 -4.57 11.92
C ALA A 37 4.97 -3.77 11.19
N VAL A 38 4.43 -2.76 11.87
CA VAL A 38 3.60 -1.71 11.25
C VAL A 38 4.50 -0.63 10.68
N ILE A 39 4.38 -0.40 9.39
CA ILE A 39 5.22 0.54 8.66
C ILE A 39 4.34 1.69 8.18
N SER A 40 4.61 2.89 8.69
CA SER A 40 4.05 4.15 8.19
C SER A 40 4.95 4.74 7.11
N VAL A 41 4.39 5.05 5.94
CA VAL A 41 5.16 5.60 4.82
C VAL A 41 4.89 7.09 4.69
N LYS A 42 5.95 7.90 4.83
CA LYS A 42 5.90 9.37 4.74
C LYS A 42 6.72 9.84 3.54
N ASN A 43 6.04 10.30 2.50
CA ASN A 43 6.69 10.87 1.31
C ASN A 43 6.98 12.36 1.52
N VAL A 44 8.18 12.68 2.01
CA VAL A 44 8.63 14.05 2.33
C VAL A 44 9.83 14.40 1.47
N SER A 45 9.93 15.65 1.01
CA SER A 45 11.07 16.16 0.24
C SER A 45 11.62 17.44 0.84
N GLY A 46 12.85 17.80 0.50
CA GLY A 46 13.47 19.04 0.97
C GLY A 46 14.15 18.87 2.32
N PHE A 47 14.41 19.98 2.99
CA PHE A 47 15.11 19.96 4.26
C PHE A 47 14.14 19.75 5.40
N VAL A 48 14.42 18.79 6.28
CA VAL A 48 13.63 18.56 7.49
C VAL A 48 14.46 18.85 8.73
N SER A 49 13.92 19.71 9.59
CA SER A 49 14.43 19.99 10.94
C SER A 49 13.53 19.37 11.99
N ILE A 50 14.10 19.00 13.13
CA ILE A 50 13.37 18.57 14.33
C ILE A 50 13.42 19.75 15.32
N ASN A 51 12.25 20.19 15.75
CA ASN A 51 12.05 21.22 16.76
C ASN A 51 12.25 20.61 18.17
N ASP A 52 12.47 21.48 19.15
CA ASP A 52 12.72 21.07 20.55
C ASP A 52 11.56 20.28 21.18
N ASP A 53 10.33 20.42 20.67
CA ASP A 53 9.15 19.64 21.07
C ASP A 53 9.05 18.26 20.39
N GLY A 54 10.10 17.86 19.66
CA GLY A 54 10.14 16.63 18.87
C GLY A 54 9.41 16.74 17.53
N SER A 55 8.90 17.92 17.17
CA SER A 55 8.17 18.12 15.92
C SER A 55 9.03 18.39 14.72
N TRP A 56 8.77 17.70 13.59
CA TRP A 56 9.56 17.96 12.40
C TRP A 56 8.89 19.00 11.51
N THR A 57 9.69 19.83 10.87
CA THR A 57 9.20 20.78 9.88
C THR A 57 9.96 20.57 8.59
N SER A 58 9.25 20.63 7.47
CA SER A 58 9.84 20.54 6.14
C SER A 58 9.88 21.93 5.53
N GLU A 59 11.08 22.37 5.15
CA GLU A 59 11.29 23.52 4.30
C GLU A 59 11.52 23.04 2.86
N GLY A 60 10.50 23.23 2.02
CA GLY A 60 10.57 23.04 0.58
C GLY A 60 11.06 24.32 -0.10
N GLY A 61 12.15 24.21 -0.87
CA GLY A 61 12.76 25.33 -1.58
C GLY A 61 11.87 25.97 -2.66
N ARG A 62 11.92 27.31 -2.71
CA ARG A 62 11.42 28.27 -3.74
C ARG A 62 9.92 28.18 -4.12
N SER A 63 9.13 29.06 -3.53
CA SER A 63 7.68 29.25 -3.75
C SER A 63 7.24 29.85 -5.10
N HIS A 64 8.06 29.93 -6.16
CA HIS A 64 7.65 30.63 -7.40
C HIS A 64 8.04 29.99 -8.74
N ARG A 65 8.41 28.71 -8.80
CA ARG A 65 8.57 28.04 -10.10
C ARG A 65 7.37 27.13 -10.37
N LYS A 66 6.64 27.37 -11.46
CA LYS A 66 5.82 26.33 -12.09
C LYS A 66 6.78 25.17 -12.41
N GLU A 67 6.86 24.17 -11.53
CA GLU A 67 7.58 22.95 -11.83
C GLU A 67 6.86 22.24 -12.97
N ARG A 68 7.47 22.28 -14.15
CA ARG A 68 7.25 21.24 -15.16
C ARG A 68 7.79 19.95 -14.55
N ILE A 69 6.87 19.06 -14.20
CA ILE A 69 7.13 17.67 -13.83
C ILE A 69 8.00 17.07 -14.95
N PRO A 70 9.25 16.66 -14.70
CA PRO A 70 9.98 15.91 -15.71
C PRO A 70 9.29 14.57 -15.89
N ASP A 71 9.08 14.20 -17.15
CA ASP A 71 8.58 12.88 -17.55
C ASP A 71 9.46 11.78 -16.91
N PRO A 72 8.91 10.83 -16.14
CA PRO A 72 9.71 9.79 -15.47
C PRO A 72 10.35 8.76 -16.41
N VAL A 73 10.37 9.01 -17.73
CA VAL A 73 10.87 8.05 -18.75
C VAL A 73 12.37 8.16 -19.02
N SER A 74 13.07 9.19 -18.52
CA SER A 74 14.52 9.31 -18.78
C SER A 74 15.41 8.78 -17.65
N HIS A 75 15.37 7.48 -17.40
CA HIS A 75 16.55 6.74 -16.92
C HIS A 75 16.39 5.25 -17.28
N HIS A 76 16.44 4.97 -18.59
CA HIS A 76 16.87 3.65 -19.05
C HIS A 76 18.36 3.49 -18.74
N ALA A 77 18.70 3.21 -17.48
CA ALA A 77 19.87 2.41 -17.20
C ALA A 77 19.40 0.95 -17.20
N ARG A 78 19.87 0.17 -18.17
CA ARG A 78 19.77 -1.30 -18.15
C ARG A 78 20.37 -1.79 -16.84
N MET A 79 19.54 -2.02 -15.84
CA MET A 79 19.92 -2.81 -14.68
C MET A 79 19.05 -4.05 -14.69
N ALA A 80 19.72 -5.21 -14.76
CA ALA A 80 19.09 -6.50 -14.61
C ALA A 80 18.21 -6.45 -13.37
N ALA A 81 16.91 -6.69 -13.55
CA ALA A 81 15.92 -6.59 -12.50
C ALA A 81 16.20 -7.65 -11.43
N SER A 82 17.00 -7.29 -10.43
CA SER A 82 17.09 -8.07 -9.21
C SER A 82 15.82 -7.83 -8.40
N SER A 83 15.49 -8.78 -7.54
CA SER A 83 14.35 -8.73 -6.62
C SER A 83 14.30 -7.44 -5.75
N ALA A 84 15.42 -6.71 -5.63
CA ALA A 84 15.50 -5.45 -4.90
C ALA A 84 14.81 -4.29 -5.63
N THR A 85 14.91 -4.23 -6.95
CA THR A 85 14.33 -3.17 -7.79
C THR A 85 12.79 -3.20 -7.78
N GLN A 86 12.18 -4.38 -7.62
CA GLN A 86 10.72 -4.53 -7.45
C GLN A 86 10.20 -4.02 -6.09
N SER A 87 11.05 -3.98 -5.06
CA SER A 87 10.66 -3.49 -3.73
C SER A 87 10.81 -1.98 -3.60
N ILE A 88 11.81 -1.41 -4.30
CA ILE A 88 11.91 0.03 -4.56
C ILE A 88 10.69 0.51 -5.36
N LEU A 89 10.22 -0.30 -6.33
CA LEU A 89 8.95 -0.02 -7.02
C LEU A 89 7.77 -0.02 -6.04
N LEU A 90 7.62 -0.97 -5.12
CA LEU A 90 6.50 -0.99 -4.16
C LEU A 90 6.45 0.23 -3.22
N LEU A 91 7.59 0.83 -2.85
CA LEU A 91 7.63 2.08 -2.07
C LEU A 91 7.52 3.34 -2.94
N ASN A 92 8.10 3.36 -4.15
CA ASN A 92 7.90 4.44 -5.14
C ASN A 92 6.46 4.45 -5.71
N VAL A 93 5.78 3.31 -5.65
CA VAL A 93 4.37 3.11 -5.98
C VAL A 93 3.46 3.85 -5.00
N TYR A 94 3.90 4.04 -3.75
CA TYR A 94 3.28 4.93 -2.77
C TYR A 94 3.65 6.39 -3.01
N HIS A 95 3.39 6.88 -4.22
CA HIS A 95 3.35 8.31 -4.47
C HIS A 95 2.07 8.89 -3.83
N LYS A 96 1.98 8.89 -2.48
CA LYS A 96 1.15 9.87 -1.77
C LYS A 96 1.55 11.21 -2.38
N LYS A 97 0.62 11.89 -3.06
CA LYS A 97 0.91 13.19 -3.66
C LYS A 97 1.62 14.00 -2.60
N GLY A 98 2.83 14.47 -2.91
CA GLY A 98 3.58 15.34 -2.02
C GLY A 98 2.67 16.50 -1.66
N VAL A 99 2.21 16.52 -0.42
CA VAL A 99 1.53 17.68 0.10
C VAL A 99 2.61 18.41 0.86
N CYS A 100 3.07 19.52 0.28
CA CYS A 100 3.91 20.48 0.96
C CYS A 100 3.03 21.15 2.02
N PHE A 101 2.90 20.51 3.18
CA PHE A 101 2.25 21.11 4.35
C PHE A 101 3.33 21.48 5.36
N ARG A 102 3.32 22.74 5.80
CA ARG A 102 3.76 23.16 7.14
C ARG A 102 2.85 22.49 8.19
N LYS A 103 2.93 21.16 8.34
CA LYS A 103 2.33 20.45 9.46
C LYS A 103 3.44 19.70 10.17
N SER A 104 3.63 20.06 11.42
CA SER A 104 4.43 19.39 12.43
C SER A 104 4.42 17.86 12.22
N PHE A 105 5.57 17.33 11.81
CA PHE A 105 5.86 15.91 11.58
C PHE A 105 6.15 15.15 12.90
N ALA A 106 6.14 15.84 14.06
CA ALA A 106 6.30 15.27 15.42
C ALA A 106 5.49 14.02 15.65
N ARG A 107 4.31 14.01 15.07
CA ARG A 107 3.30 13.03 15.37
C ARG A 107 3.44 11.76 14.54
N SER A 108 4.40 11.67 13.62
CA SER A 108 4.50 10.51 12.73
C SER A 108 4.88 9.23 13.47
N VAL A 109 5.84 9.30 14.41
CA VAL A 109 6.24 8.14 15.22
C VAL A 109 5.15 7.77 16.22
N VAL A 110 4.55 8.77 16.87
CA VAL A 110 3.41 8.56 17.79
C VAL A 110 2.19 7.99 17.06
N GLU A 111 1.88 8.48 15.87
CA GLU A 111 0.81 7.98 15.01
C GLU A 111 1.09 6.54 14.56
N ALA A 112 2.33 6.23 14.19
CA ALA A 112 2.72 4.86 13.84
C ALA A 112 2.58 3.92 15.04
N LYS A 113 3.01 4.34 16.23
CA LYS A 113 2.82 3.60 17.48
C LYS A 113 1.34 3.37 17.79
N ASN A 114 0.53 4.41 17.75
CA ASN A 114 -0.92 4.30 17.98
C ASN A 114 -1.57 3.38 16.95
N THR A 115 -1.16 3.46 15.69
CA THR A 115 -1.65 2.57 14.62
C THR A 115 -1.27 1.11 14.90
N ALA A 116 -0.06 0.88 15.43
CA ALA A 116 0.38 -0.45 15.82
C ALA A 116 -0.46 -1.01 16.97
N SER A 117 -0.75 -0.20 18.01
CA SER A 117 -1.64 -0.60 19.10
C SER A 117 -3.07 -0.91 18.62
N VAL A 118 -3.61 -0.14 17.67
CA VAL A 118 -4.94 -0.46 17.09
C VAL A 118 -4.91 -1.79 16.34
N LEU A 119 -3.84 -2.09 15.60
CA LEU A 119 -3.72 -3.38 14.92
C LEU A 119 -3.55 -4.55 15.90
N GLU A 120 -2.77 -4.35 16.95
CA GLU A 120 -2.63 -5.32 18.05
C GLU A 120 -4.00 -5.64 18.68
N SER A 121 -4.76 -4.62 19.10
CA SER A 121 -6.12 -4.80 19.63
C SER A 121 -7.05 -5.50 18.63
N TYR A 122 -6.96 -5.16 17.33
CA TYR A 122 -7.74 -5.83 16.29
C TYR A 122 -7.40 -7.32 16.16
N LEU A 123 -6.13 -7.69 16.27
CA LEU A 123 -5.66 -9.08 16.21
C LEU A 123 -6.11 -9.87 17.45
N GLU A 124 -6.00 -9.27 18.64
CA GLU A 124 -6.44 -9.87 19.91
C GLU A 124 -7.95 -10.15 19.91
N GLN A 125 -8.76 -9.20 19.44
CA GLN A 125 -10.21 -9.38 19.28
C GLN A 125 -10.57 -10.52 18.31
N ARG A 126 -9.65 -10.87 17.41
CA ARG A 126 -9.78 -11.99 16.46
C ARG A 126 -9.14 -13.28 16.98
N GLY A 127 -8.76 -13.31 18.26
CA GLY A 127 -8.25 -14.49 18.94
C GLY A 127 -6.76 -14.74 18.74
N VAL A 128 -5.97 -13.74 18.33
CA VAL A 128 -4.50 -13.83 18.26
C VAL A 128 -3.89 -13.04 19.38
N THR A 129 -3.32 -13.73 20.37
CA THR A 129 -2.50 -13.11 21.41
C THR A 129 -1.06 -13.01 20.90
N LEU A 130 -0.58 -11.78 20.71
CA LEU A 130 0.80 -11.56 20.28
C LEU A 130 1.75 -11.72 21.47
N PRO A 131 2.89 -12.41 21.31
CA PRO A 131 3.90 -12.43 22.36
C PRO A 131 4.48 -11.03 22.59
N GLU A 132 4.90 -10.76 23.83
CA GLU A 132 5.53 -9.50 24.18
C GLU A 132 6.77 -9.23 23.29
N GLY A 133 6.85 -8.02 22.74
CA GLY A 133 7.94 -7.61 21.86
C GLY A 133 7.89 -8.18 20.44
N TYR A 134 6.87 -8.98 20.08
CA TYR A 134 6.68 -9.48 18.71
C TYR A 134 6.26 -8.38 17.73
N PHE A 135 5.58 -7.35 18.23
CA PHE A 135 5.02 -6.27 17.42
C PHE A 135 5.89 -5.01 17.49
N SER A 136 6.29 -4.49 16.34
CA SER A 136 7.08 -3.28 16.22
C SER A 136 6.44 -2.27 15.27
N TYR A 137 6.93 -1.03 15.29
CA TYR A 137 6.51 0.00 14.36
C TYR A 137 7.69 0.77 13.78
N LYS A 138 7.58 1.17 12.52
CA LYS A 138 8.61 1.93 11.78
C LYS A 138 7.96 3.03 10.95
N VAL A 139 8.71 4.12 10.74
CA VAL A 139 8.37 5.20 9.83
C VAL A 139 9.39 5.21 8.70
N ILE A 140 8.97 4.99 7.46
CA ILE A 140 9.85 5.00 6.29
C ILE A 140 9.67 6.30 5.50
N ILE A 141 10.80 6.93 5.17
CA ILE A 141 10.88 8.09 4.28
C ILE A 141 11.59 7.67 3.00
N PRO A 142 10.87 7.19 1.98
CA PRO A 142 11.49 6.58 0.81
C PRO A 142 11.95 7.61 -0.24
N ASN A 143 11.90 8.91 0.06
CA ASN A 143 12.18 9.95 -0.93
C ASN A 143 13.68 10.29 -0.95
N PRO A 144 14.39 10.10 -2.07
CA PRO A 144 15.83 10.42 -2.17
C PRO A 144 16.14 11.93 -2.07
N ASN A 145 15.15 12.79 -2.31
CA ASN A 145 15.30 14.24 -2.17
C ASN A 145 15.06 14.74 -0.74
N PHE A 146 14.81 13.83 0.19
CA PHE A 146 14.79 14.13 1.61
C PHE A 146 16.22 14.43 2.08
N ARG A 147 16.44 15.61 2.65
CA ARG A 147 17.74 16.01 3.21
C ARG A 147 17.58 16.32 4.68
N GLU A 148 18.39 15.66 5.49
CA GLU A 148 18.44 15.86 6.93
C GLU A 148 19.31 17.08 7.23
N ILE A 149 18.82 18.02 8.05
CA ILE A 149 19.67 19.09 8.59
C ILE A 149 20.44 18.58 9.82
N TYR A 150 19.81 17.71 10.63
CA TYR A 150 20.40 17.12 11.84
C TYR A 150 20.08 15.62 11.93
N ARG A 151 21.09 14.77 12.13
CA ARG A 151 20.99 13.29 12.19
C ARG A 151 20.44 12.75 13.52
N ASN A 152 19.38 13.37 14.06
CA ASN A 152 18.82 12.99 15.36
C ASN A 152 17.43 12.37 15.22
N PHE A 153 17.24 11.51 14.23
CA PHE A 153 15.98 10.77 14.11
C PHE A 153 15.90 9.63 15.14
N PRO A 154 14.70 9.37 15.70
CA PRO A 154 14.46 8.17 16.48
C PRO A 154 14.80 6.90 15.67
N PRO A 155 15.22 5.80 16.32
CA PRO A 155 15.60 4.54 15.67
C PRO A 155 14.42 3.84 14.93
N GLU A 156 13.19 4.30 15.14
CA GLU A 156 12.01 3.85 14.41
C GLU A 156 11.90 4.47 13.01
N VAL A 157 12.67 5.51 12.72
CA VAL A 157 12.67 6.20 11.43
C VAL A 157 13.75 5.62 10.53
N ILE A 158 13.35 5.23 9.32
CA ILE A 158 14.25 4.71 8.30
C ILE A 158 14.19 5.65 7.09
N THR A 159 15.32 6.28 6.76
CA THR A 159 15.42 7.20 5.64
C THR A 159 15.80 6.49 4.34
N TYR A 160 15.73 7.18 3.21
CA TYR A 160 16.02 6.58 1.91
C TYR A 160 17.42 5.93 1.86
N ASP A 161 18.44 6.63 2.35
CA ASP A 161 19.82 6.14 2.34
C ASP A 161 19.98 4.89 3.21
N GLN A 162 19.35 4.88 4.39
CA GLN A 162 19.34 3.72 5.28
C GLN A 162 18.57 2.55 4.64
N TRP A 163 17.44 2.82 4.01
CA TRP A 163 16.60 1.82 3.35
C TRP A 163 17.30 1.14 2.19
N VAL A 164 18.00 1.89 1.34
CA VAL A 164 18.73 1.34 0.18
C VAL A 164 19.90 0.44 0.61
N GLN A 165 20.45 0.69 1.81
CA GLN A 165 21.51 -0.12 2.41
C GLN A 165 20.99 -1.38 3.11
N LEU A 166 19.67 -1.55 3.26
CA LEU A 166 19.09 -2.79 3.78
C LEU A 166 19.23 -3.88 2.72
N GLU A 167 20.26 -4.70 2.84
CA GLU A 167 20.40 -5.92 2.06
C GLU A 167 19.27 -6.91 2.40
N PRO A 168 18.73 -7.66 1.42
CA PRO A 168 17.82 -8.76 1.71
C PRO A 168 18.56 -9.80 2.54
N GLU A 169 18.17 -9.96 3.82
CA GLU A 169 18.83 -10.94 4.67
C GLU A 169 18.72 -12.34 4.03
N PRO A 170 19.83 -13.09 3.95
CA PRO A 170 19.78 -14.46 3.48
C PRO A 170 18.82 -15.26 4.37
N LYS A 171 17.88 -15.99 3.73
CA LYS A 171 16.91 -16.86 4.41
C LYS A 171 17.61 -17.72 5.46
N GLY A 172 17.50 -17.36 6.74
CA GLY A 172 18.05 -18.15 7.85
C GLY A 172 18.89 -17.38 8.86
N MET A 173 19.26 -16.12 8.62
CA MET A 173 19.80 -15.24 9.66
C MET A 173 18.70 -14.26 10.06
N LEU A 174 18.39 -14.22 11.36
CA LEU A 174 17.59 -13.18 11.97
C LEU A 174 18.58 -12.14 12.51
N SER A 175 18.29 -10.86 12.31
CA SER A 175 19.03 -9.75 12.89
C SER A 175 19.36 -9.99 14.38
N GLY A 176 20.60 -9.69 14.77
CA GLY A 176 21.17 -10.01 16.09
C GLY A 176 20.49 -9.36 17.30
N TRP A 177 19.44 -8.56 17.11
CA TRP A 177 18.67 -7.95 18.20
C TRP A 177 17.63 -8.91 18.80
N VAL A 178 17.14 -9.91 18.04
CA VAL A 178 15.97 -10.74 18.44
C VAL A 178 16.37 -12.18 18.79
N LYS A 179 17.56 -12.39 19.36
CA LYS A 179 17.98 -13.73 19.84
C LYS A 179 17.43 -14.10 21.22
N GLY A 180 16.79 -13.17 21.94
CA GLY A 180 16.45 -13.34 23.36
C GLY A 180 15.11 -14.04 23.67
N ALA A 181 14.06 -13.87 22.85
CA ALA A 181 12.69 -14.10 23.35
C ALA A 181 11.98 -15.39 22.87
N PHE A 182 12.45 -16.09 21.83
CA PHE A 182 11.61 -17.10 21.14
C PHE A 182 12.20 -18.52 21.00
N ARG A 183 13.22 -18.90 21.78
CA ARG A 183 13.84 -20.25 21.69
C ARG A 183 13.11 -21.39 22.44
N GLY A 184 11.90 -21.18 22.95
CA GLY A 184 11.22 -22.14 23.84
C GLY A 184 9.95 -22.83 23.32
N GLY A 185 9.41 -22.49 22.15
CA GLY A 185 8.12 -23.01 21.68
C GLY A 185 8.23 -24.26 20.78
N LYS A 186 7.30 -25.23 20.93
CA LYS A 186 7.14 -26.35 19.98
C LYS A 186 6.82 -25.80 18.58
N LYS A 187 7.56 -26.26 17.56
CA LYS A 187 7.47 -25.82 16.14
C LYS A 187 6.03 -25.75 15.59
N GLU A 188 5.17 -26.70 15.97
CA GLU A 188 3.77 -26.76 15.53
C GLU A 188 2.91 -25.60 16.06
N MET A 189 3.17 -25.14 17.29
CA MET A 189 2.44 -24.02 17.91
C MET A 189 2.82 -22.67 17.29
N GLN A 190 4.05 -22.56 16.79
CA GLN A 190 4.52 -21.38 16.04
C GLN A 190 3.88 -21.34 14.65
N ASP A 191 3.80 -22.49 13.96
CA ASP A 191 3.21 -22.57 12.63
C ASP A 191 1.69 -22.26 12.66
N SER A 192 0.96 -22.74 13.68
CA SER A 192 -0.47 -22.42 13.83
C SER A 192 -0.73 -20.94 14.13
N PHE A 193 0.08 -20.33 15.01
CA PHE A 193 0.02 -18.89 15.28
C PHE A 193 0.25 -18.06 14.01
N HIS A 194 1.30 -18.35 13.24
CA HIS A 194 1.57 -17.63 11.99
C HIS A 194 0.48 -17.87 10.94
N GLN A 195 -0.11 -19.07 10.88
CA GLN A 195 -1.23 -19.34 9.99
C GLN A 195 -2.45 -18.49 10.36
N GLN A 196 -2.82 -18.43 11.64
CA GLN A 196 -3.95 -17.65 12.12
C GLN A 196 -3.73 -16.14 11.92
N LEU A 197 -2.54 -15.63 12.27
CA LEU A 197 -2.16 -14.23 12.03
C LEU A 197 -2.28 -13.87 10.55
N ASN A 198 -1.72 -14.70 9.68
CA ASN A 198 -1.76 -14.46 8.24
C ASN A 198 -3.18 -14.53 7.67
N PHE A 199 -4.01 -15.44 8.18
CA PHE A 199 -5.42 -15.55 7.80
C PHE A 199 -6.19 -14.28 8.16
N ILE A 200 -6.06 -13.79 9.40
CA ILE A 200 -6.72 -12.56 9.84
C ILE A 200 -6.25 -11.37 9.02
N LEU A 201 -4.94 -11.20 8.82
CA LEU A 201 -4.42 -10.08 8.02
C LEU A 201 -4.83 -10.17 6.54
N SER A 202 -4.97 -11.37 5.97
CA SER A 202 -5.41 -11.57 4.59
C SER A 202 -6.89 -11.29 4.36
N THR A 203 -7.69 -11.33 5.43
CA THR A 203 -9.14 -11.10 5.42
C THR A 203 -9.51 -9.75 6.04
N ALA A 204 -8.54 -9.02 6.58
CA ALA A 204 -8.74 -7.72 7.17
C ALA A 204 -9.27 -6.71 6.13
N PRO A 205 -10.17 -5.79 6.53
CA PRO A 205 -10.66 -4.76 5.62
C PRO A 205 -9.48 -3.93 5.07
N MET A 206 -9.49 -3.66 3.77
CA MET A 206 -8.44 -2.88 3.10
C MET A 206 -9.05 -1.74 2.28
N TRP A 207 -8.21 -0.80 1.86
CA TRP A 207 -8.59 0.16 0.81
C TRP A 207 -8.75 -0.54 -0.53
N ASP A 208 -9.62 0.01 -1.38
CA ASP A 208 -9.63 -0.36 -2.79
C ASP A 208 -8.32 0.16 -3.42
N ARG A 209 -7.80 -0.59 -4.38
CA ARG A 209 -6.53 -0.31 -5.05
C ARG A 209 -6.76 -0.14 -6.53
N LEU A 210 -6.45 1.05 -7.02
CA LEU A 210 -6.45 1.37 -8.45
C LEU A 210 -5.01 1.32 -8.98
N GLU A 211 -4.77 0.47 -9.96
CA GLU A 211 -3.50 0.39 -10.67
C GLU A 211 -3.63 1.12 -12.01
N LEU A 212 -2.77 2.11 -12.22
CA LEU A 212 -2.68 2.91 -13.43
C LEU A 212 -1.48 2.45 -14.26
N LYS A 213 -1.60 2.62 -15.58
CA LYS A 213 -0.50 2.39 -16.52
C LYS A 213 0.74 3.20 -16.11
N GLY A 214 1.92 2.61 -16.33
CA GLY A 214 3.17 3.12 -15.79
C GLY A 214 3.36 2.80 -14.30
N SER A 215 2.75 1.70 -13.83
CA SER A 215 2.93 1.14 -12.48
C SER A 215 2.61 2.10 -11.33
N LYS A 216 1.68 3.04 -11.53
CA LYS A 216 1.24 3.95 -10.47
C LYS A 216 0.06 3.34 -9.73
N HIS A 217 0.03 3.41 -8.40
CA HIS A 217 -1.09 2.89 -7.63
C HIS A 217 -1.75 3.99 -6.80
N VAL A 218 -3.06 3.87 -6.62
CA VAL A 218 -3.85 4.78 -5.80
C VAL A 218 -4.70 3.93 -4.85
N LEU A 219 -4.54 4.16 -3.55
CA LEU A 219 -5.44 3.62 -2.53
C LEU A 219 -6.59 4.58 -2.27
N GLY A 220 -7.76 4.04 -1.95
CA GLY A 220 -8.94 4.82 -1.59
C GLY A 220 -10.23 4.03 -1.74
N GLU A 221 -11.33 4.73 -2.00
CA GLU A 221 -12.65 4.13 -2.16
C GLU A 221 -13.11 4.23 -3.60
N PHE A 222 -13.45 3.08 -4.18
CA PHE A 222 -14.21 3.02 -5.41
C PHE A 222 -15.65 3.45 -5.15
N LEU A 223 -16.14 4.41 -5.93
CA LEU A 223 -17.51 4.91 -5.81
C LEU A 223 -18.38 4.32 -6.91
N GLU A 224 -18.08 4.63 -8.17
CA GLU A 224 -18.89 4.22 -9.31
C GLU A 224 -18.15 4.37 -10.65
N PHE A 225 -18.76 3.86 -11.71
CA PHE A 225 -18.37 4.17 -13.08
C PHE A 225 -19.21 5.32 -13.64
N LYS A 226 -18.58 6.21 -14.40
CA LYS A 226 -19.23 7.32 -15.10
C LYS A 226 -18.89 7.29 -16.58
N GLY A 227 -19.87 7.53 -17.44
CA GLY A 227 -19.68 7.46 -18.89
C GLY A 227 -21.00 7.49 -19.63
N LYS A 228 -21.03 6.92 -20.85
CA LYS A 228 -22.29 6.71 -21.56
C LYS A 228 -23.14 5.67 -20.82
N GLN A 229 -24.46 5.78 -20.98
CA GLN A 229 -25.43 4.90 -20.32
C GLN A 229 -25.21 3.42 -20.66
N GLU A 230 -24.85 3.11 -21.91
CA GLU A 230 -24.50 1.75 -22.33
C GLU A 230 -23.31 1.18 -21.53
N ASP A 231 -22.24 1.97 -21.37
CA ASP A 231 -21.03 1.57 -20.64
C ASP A 231 -21.33 1.38 -19.14
N THR A 232 -22.09 2.30 -18.53
CA THR A 232 -22.42 2.20 -17.09
C THR A 232 -23.38 1.04 -16.82
N LEU A 233 -24.29 0.73 -17.74
CA LEU A 233 -25.15 -0.45 -17.66
C LEU A 233 -24.34 -1.74 -17.80
N ALA A 234 -23.36 -1.81 -18.71
CA ALA A 234 -22.50 -2.98 -18.85
C ALA A 234 -21.65 -3.23 -17.59
N LEU A 235 -21.16 -2.16 -16.95
CA LEU A 235 -20.31 -2.23 -15.76
C LEU A 235 -21.10 -2.37 -14.43
N ARG A 236 -22.43 -2.35 -14.45
CA ARG A 236 -23.29 -2.33 -13.23
C ARG A 236 -23.05 -3.48 -12.25
N ASN A 237 -22.52 -4.60 -12.74
CA ASN A 237 -22.24 -5.79 -11.94
C ASN A 237 -20.91 -5.71 -11.21
N ILE A 238 -20.01 -4.81 -11.64
CA ILE A 238 -18.73 -4.55 -10.99
C ILE A 238 -18.99 -3.61 -9.81
N LYS A 239 -19.27 -4.24 -8.67
CA LYS A 239 -19.46 -3.56 -7.38
C LYS A 239 -18.51 -4.15 -6.36
N ARG A 240 -18.12 -3.32 -5.38
CA ARG A 240 -17.25 -3.69 -4.26
C ARG A 240 -17.67 -5.00 -3.56
N SER A 241 -18.98 -5.21 -3.40
CA SER A 241 -19.60 -6.39 -2.81
C SER A 241 -19.74 -7.62 -3.72
N LYS A 242 -19.43 -7.51 -5.01
CA LYS A 242 -19.62 -8.62 -5.98
C LYS A 242 -18.35 -9.00 -6.71
N VAL A 243 -17.39 -8.09 -6.83
CA VAL A 243 -16.16 -8.27 -7.59
C VAL A 243 -14.98 -7.98 -6.69
N GLY A 244 -14.00 -8.88 -6.68
CA GLY A 244 -12.74 -8.68 -5.94
C GLY A 244 -11.66 -8.04 -6.80
N HIS A 245 -11.65 -8.32 -8.10
CA HIS A 245 -10.61 -7.86 -9.01
C HIS A 245 -11.15 -7.60 -10.42
N MET A 246 -10.62 -6.58 -11.08
CA MET A 246 -10.81 -6.34 -12.51
C MET A 246 -9.51 -5.89 -13.19
N ALA A 247 -9.37 -6.22 -14.46
CA ALA A 247 -8.27 -5.82 -15.32
C ALA A 247 -8.81 -5.16 -16.60
N VAL A 248 -8.10 -4.15 -17.09
CA VAL A 248 -8.46 -3.43 -18.31
C VAL A 248 -7.46 -3.78 -19.41
N GLN A 249 -7.97 -4.38 -20.47
CA GLN A 249 -7.20 -4.77 -21.65
C GLN A 249 -7.55 -3.87 -22.83
N LYS A 250 -6.54 -3.52 -23.62
CA LYS A 250 -6.75 -2.75 -24.85
C LYS A 250 -7.19 -3.70 -25.95
N THR A 251 -8.40 -3.53 -26.48
CA THR A 251 -8.79 -4.21 -27.71
C THR A 251 -8.14 -3.46 -28.88
N SER A 252 -7.30 -4.14 -29.65
CA SER A 252 -6.75 -3.56 -30.87
C SER A 252 -7.89 -3.44 -31.88
N MET A 253 -8.27 -2.21 -32.22
CA MET A 253 -9.12 -1.96 -33.38
C MET A 253 -8.40 -0.99 -34.31
N LEU A 254 -7.98 -1.52 -35.46
CA LEU A 254 -7.65 -0.76 -36.66
C LEU A 254 -8.94 -0.11 -37.17
N GLY A 255 -9.06 1.22 -37.13
CA GLY A 255 -10.15 1.95 -37.79
C GLY A 255 -10.77 3.08 -36.96
N LEU A 256 -11.38 4.03 -37.68
CA LEU A 256 -11.91 5.35 -37.28
C LEU A 256 -13.02 5.37 -36.19
N ALA A 257 -13.18 4.32 -35.39
CA ALA A 257 -14.17 4.21 -34.33
C ALA A 257 -13.61 4.61 -32.95
N HIS A 258 -14.49 4.95 -32.00
CA HIS A 258 -14.07 5.20 -30.62
C HIS A 258 -13.36 3.96 -30.06
N SER A 259 -12.11 4.13 -29.62
CA SER A 259 -11.34 3.04 -29.01
C SER A 259 -12.14 2.45 -27.86
N LYS A 260 -12.53 1.18 -28.02
CA LYS A 260 -13.11 0.36 -26.98
C LYS A 260 -12.00 -0.32 -26.17
N LEU A 261 -12.37 -0.83 -25.00
CA LEU A 261 -11.52 -1.56 -24.06
C LEU A 261 -12.29 -2.77 -23.56
N GLN A 262 -11.58 -3.88 -23.37
CA GLN A 262 -12.14 -5.06 -22.74
C GLN A 262 -11.83 -4.99 -21.25
N VAL A 263 -12.88 -5.08 -20.44
CA VAL A 263 -12.77 -5.16 -18.98
C VAL A 263 -13.06 -6.59 -18.58
N VAL A 264 -12.05 -7.26 -18.02
CA VAL A 264 -12.16 -8.60 -17.46
C VAL A 264 -12.28 -8.47 -15.94
N TYR A 265 -13.25 -9.15 -15.33
CA TYR A 265 -13.45 -9.08 -13.88
C TYR A 265 -13.78 -10.44 -13.29
N TYR A 266 -13.40 -10.59 -12.02
CA TYR A 266 -13.52 -11.81 -11.25
C TYR A 266 -14.57 -11.61 -10.16
N PRO A 267 -15.76 -12.22 -10.30
CA PRO A 267 -16.75 -12.24 -9.23
C PRO A 267 -16.15 -12.85 -7.96
N ARG A 268 -16.61 -12.36 -6.81
CA ARG A 268 -16.25 -12.96 -5.53
C ARG A 268 -16.97 -14.30 -5.40
N ASP A 269 -16.21 -15.33 -5.06
CA ASP A 269 -16.78 -16.60 -4.65
C ASP A 269 -17.07 -16.55 -3.14
N TYR A 270 -18.35 -16.43 -2.79
CA TYR A 270 -18.82 -16.47 -1.40
C TYR A 270 -19.19 -17.89 -0.95
N ARG A 271 -19.10 -18.90 -1.83
CA ARG A 271 -19.70 -20.22 -1.64
C ARG A 271 -18.72 -21.38 -1.65
N SER A 272 -17.47 -21.21 -2.12
CA SER A 272 -16.54 -22.33 -2.24
C SER A 272 -15.52 -22.42 -1.10
N GLU A 273 -15.67 -23.43 -0.24
CA GLU A 273 -14.51 -24.16 0.27
C GLU A 273 -13.84 -24.86 -0.92
N GLY A 274 -12.75 -24.29 -1.44
CA GLY A 274 -11.90 -24.96 -2.42
C GLY A 274 -11.90 -24.40 -3.84
N VAL A 275 -10.78 -24.68 -4.51
CA VAL A 275 -10.26 -24.10 -5.75
C VAL A 275 -11.15 -24.42 -6.96
N SER A 276 -12.30 -23.76 -7.07
CA SER A 276 -13.02 -23.68 -8.35
C SER A 276 -12.42 -22.54 -9.17
N ALA A 277 -11.98 -22.86 -10.38
CA ALA A 277 -11.48 -21.89 -11.35
C ALA A 277 -12.54 -20.78 -11.51
N SER A 278 -12.23 -19.59 -11.00
CA SER A 278 -13.18 -18.49 -10.94
C SER A 278 -13.61 -18.11 -12.36
N GLU A 279 -14.89 -18.33 -12.70
CA GLU A 279 -15.48 -17.91 -13.95
C GLU A 279 -15.32 -16.38 -14.06
N TRP A 280 -14.37 -15.94 -14.89
CA TRP A 280 -14.17 -14.53 -15.16
C TRP A 280 -15.20 -14.08 -16.17
N ARG A 281 -15.59 -12.81 -16.08
CA ARG A 281 -16.55 -12.19 -16.99
C ARG A 281 -15.86 -11.06 -17.73
N GLU A 282 -16.37 -10.79 -18.91
CA GLU A 282 -15.84 -9.76 -19.79
C GLU A 282 -16.95 -8.83 -20.27
N VAL A 283 -16.61 -7.55 -20.36
CA VAL A 283 -17.47 -6.52 -20.94
C VAL A 283 -16.62 -5.57 -21.78
N GLU A 284 -17.15 -5.14 -22.90
CA GLU A 284 -16.50 -4.17 -23.76
C GLU A 284 -17.10 -2.77 -23.52
N VAL A 285 -16.25 -1.79 -23.25
CA VAL A 285 -16.66 -0.42 -22.93
C VAL A 285 -15.76 0.61 -23.59
N ARG A 286 -16.22 1.84 -23.69
CA ARG A 286 -15.43 2.93 -24.29
C ARG A 286 -14.21 3.29 -23.44
N SER A 287 -13.12 3.65 -24.10
CA SER A 287 -11.89 4.15 -23.45
C SER A 287 -12.06 5.46 -22.68
N SER A 288 -13.14 6.20 -22.96
CA SER A 288 -13.54 7.44 -22.28
C SER A 288 -14.30 7.22 -20.97
N THR A 289 -14.77 6.01 -20.69
CA THR A 289 -15.46 5.68 -19.43
C THR A 289 -14.52 5.92 -18.26
N GLU A 290 -15.06 6.46 -17.18
CA GLU A 290 -14.30 6.92 -16.02
C GLU A 290 -14.67 6.10 -14.78
N VAL A 291 -13.66 5.87 -13.94
CA VAL A 291 -13.83 5.41 -12.56
C VAL A 291 -13.84 6.63 -11.67
N ILE A 292 -14.89 6.75 -10.86
CA ILE A 292 -14.99 7.73 -9.79
C ILE A 292 -14.40 7.10 -8.53
N PHE A 293 -13.35 7.71 -8.02
CA PHE A 293 -12.55 7.16 -6.93
C PHE A 293 -12.22 8.26 -5.92
N HIS A 294 -12.39 7.98 -4.64
CA HIS A 294 -12.03 8.89 -3.56
C HIS A 294 -10.65 8.48 -3.00
N PRO A 295 -9.55 9.16 -3.38
CA PRO A 295 -8.22 8.75 -2.93
C PRO A 295 -8.06 8.93 -1.42
N GLN A 296 -7.36 8.00 -0.80
CA GLN A 296 -7.00 8.06 0.61
C GLN A 296 -6.29 9.41 0.91
N ASN A 297 -6.65 10.04 2.03
CA ASN A 297 -6.13 11.34 2.48
C ASN A 297 -6.43 12.53 1.54
N SER A 298 -7.42 12.41 0.65
CA SER A 298 -7.89 13.51 -0.20
C SER A 298 -9.29 13.94 0.20
N THR A 299 -9.56 15.24 0.30
CA THR A 299 -10.92 15.75 0.46
C THR A 299 -11.72 15.77 -0.84
N LYS A 300 -11.09 15.41 -1.97
CA LYS A 300 -11.66 15.52 -3.32
C LYS A 300 -11.70 14.17 -4.00
N VAL A 301 -12.88 13.86 -4.52
CA VAL A 301 -13.09 12.74 -5.45
C VAL A 301 -12.37 13.01 -6.76
N ARG A 302 -11.79 11.96 -7.36
CA ARG A 302 -11.10 12.02 -8.65
C ARG A 302 -11.73 11.11 -9.67
N LYS A 303 -11.53 11.45 -10.94
CA LYS A 303 -11.96 10.67 -12.08
C LYS A 303 -10.75 10.12 -12.81
N TYR A 304 -10.75 8.83 -13.09
CA TYR A 304 -9.70 8.15 -13.82
C TYR A 304 -10.30 7.49 -15.05
N LYS A 305 -9.80 7.83 -16.25
CA LYS A 305 -10.25 7.17 -17.48
C LYS A 305 -9.84 5.69 -17.46
N LEU A 306 -10.72 4.78 -17.88
CA LEU A 306 -10.41 3.35 -17.99
C LEU A 306 -9.18 3.08 -18.86
N SER A 307 -8.96 3.88 -19.90
CA SER A 307 -7.76 3.79 -20.74
C SER A 307 -6.44 4.01 -20.00
N SER A 308 -6.47 4.68 -18.84
CA SER A 308 -5.30 4.91 -17.98
C SER A 308 -5.13 3.85 -16.89
N ILE A 309 -6.13 2.99 -16.68
CA ILE A 309 -6.15 1.96 -15.65
C ILE A 309 -5.60 0.65 -16.23
N SER A 310 -4.79 -0.08 -15.47
CA SER A 310 -4.38 -1.46 -15.77
C SER A 310 -5.24 -2.46 -15.01
N SER A 311 -5.44 -2.25 -13.71
CA SER A 311 -6.23 -3.13 -12.87
C SER A 311 -6.89 -2.39 -11.69
N MET A 312 -7.87 -3.02 -11.05
CA MET A 312 -8.46 -2.56 -9.80
C MET A 312 -8.71 -3.76 -8.89
N SER A 313 -8.32 -3.64 -7.63
CA SER A 313 -8.67 -4.59 -6.57
C SER A 313 -9.65 -3.90 -5.62
N LEU A 314 -10.81 -4.50 -5.43
CA LEU A 314 -11.85 -3.97 -4.55
C LEU A 314 -11.78 -4.78 -3.25
N SER A 315 -11.80 -4.11 -2.09
CA SER A 315 -11.97 -4.78 -0.79
C SER A 315 -13.46 -4.93 -0.49
N ALA A 316 -13.91 -5.97 0.20
CA ALA A 316 -15.28 -6.01 0.71
C ALA A 316 -15.42 -5.06 1.93
#